data_AF-A0A9C9GD48-F1
#
_entry.id   AF-A0A9C9GD48-F1
#
_cell.length_a   1.000
_cell.length_b   1.000
_cell.length_c   1.000
_cell.angle_alpha   90.00
_cell.angle_beta   90.00
_cell.angle_gamma   90.00
#
_symmetry.space_group_name_H-M   'P 1'
#
loop_
_entity.id
_entity.type
_entity.pdbx_description
1 polymer ?
#
loop_
_entity_poly.entity_id
_entity_poly.type
_entity_poly.pdbx_seq_one_letter_code
_entity_poly.pdbx_strand_id
1 'polypeptide(L)' 'MSMADKSCSYFLDVLASKAPVPGGGGAAAMGGAIGMALANMVGNLTVGKK' A
#
# COMPACT_ATOMS: atom_id res chain seq x y z
N MET A 1 6.42 6.14 -14.48
CA MET A 1 6.16 4.86 -13.79
C MET A 1 5.85 5.19 -12.34
N SER A 2 4.63 4.92 -11.88
CA SER A 2 4.21 5.29 -10.52
C SER A 2 4.95 4.41 -9.50
N MET A 3 5.19 4.91 -8.29
CA MET A 3 5.70 4.07 -7.18
C MET A 3 4.75 2.91 -6.86
N ALA A 4 3.47 3.04 -7.21
CA ALA A 4 2.47 1.99 -7.08
C ALA A 4 2.68 0.81 -8.06
N ASP A 5 3.42 1.02 -9.16
CA ASP A 5 3.70 -0.01 -10.16
C ASP A 5 4.98 -0.81 -9.83
N LYS A 6 5.70 -0.44 -8.76
CA LYS A 6 6.93 -1.09 -8.33
C LYS A 6 6.62 -2.11 -7.22
N SER A 7 7.49 -3.11 -7.07
CA SER A 7 7.37 -4.08 -6.00
C SER A 7 7.33 -3.40 -4.62
N CYS A 8 6.53 -3.93 -3.69
CA CYS A 8 6.51 -3.49 -2.30
C CYS A 8 7.93 -3.53 -1.69
N SER A 9 8.74 -4.52 -2.05
CA SER A 9 10.14 -4.61 -1.61
C SER A 9 10.97 -3.41 -2.06
N TYR A 10 10.79 -2.97 -3.31
CA TYR A 10 11.48 -1.78 -3.83
C TYR A 10 11.05 -0.52 -3.09
N PHE A 11 9.76 -0.36 -2.79
CA PHE A 11 9.28 0.79 -2.02
C PHE A 11 9.91 0.85 -0.62
N LEU A 12 10.00 -0.31 0.06
CA LEU A 12 10.61 -0.43 1.38
C LEU A 12 12.12 -0.14 1.34
N ASP A 13 12.82 -0.66 0.33
CA ASP A 13 14.26 -0.41 0.16
C ASP A 13 14.55 1.08 -0.08
N VAL A 14 13.76 1.77 -0.90
CA VAL A 14 13.95 3.21 -1.13
C VAL A 14 13.53 4.03 0.09
N LEU A 15 12.47 3.65 0.82
CA LEU A 15 12.04 4.29 2.07
C LEU A 15 13.12 4.19 3.16
N ALA A 16 13.84 3.08 3.23
CA ALA A 16 14.94 2.86 4.17
C ALA A 16 16.28 3.47 3.70
N SER A 17 16.32 4.00 2.48
CA SER A 17 17.54 4.58 1.90
C SER A 17 17.72 6.06 2.27
N LYS A 18 18.83 6.66 1.81
CA LYS A 18 19.05 8.12 1.90
C LYS A 18 18.25 8.93 0.86
N ALA A 19 17.40 8.29 0.05
CA ALA A 19 16.61 9.00 -0.94
C ALA A 19 15.57 9.91 -0.23
N PRO A 20 15.35 11.15 -0.71
CA PRO A 20 14.38 12.06 -0.10
C PRO A 20 12.92 11.63 -0.29
N VAL A 21 12.63 10.69 -1.21
CA VAL A 21 11.29 10.16 -1.51
C VAL A 21 11.42 8.66 -1.82
N PRO A 22 10.48 7.79 -1.35
CA PRO A 22 9.29 8.09 -0.56
C PRO A 22 9.61 8.37 0.91
N GLY A 23 8.97 9.39 1.48
CA GLY A 23 9.09 9.73 2.91
C GLY A 23 7.92 9.19 3.74
N GLY A 24 7.79 9.67 4.99
CA GLY A 24 6.75 9.21 5.92
C GLY A 24 5.31 9.33 5.40
N GLY A 25 4.99 10.38 4.64
CA GLY A 25 3.68 10.53 4.00
C GLY A 25 3.40 9.46 2.94
N GLY A 26 4.43 9.05 2.18
CA GLY A 26 4.32 7.95 1.22
C GLY A 26 4.10 6.60 1.92
N ALA A 27 4.80 6.38 3.03
CA ALA A 27 4.60 5.17 3.86
C ALA A 27 3.18 5.11 4.43
N ALA A 28 2.66 6.23 4.93
CA ALA A 28 1.28 6.33 5.43
C ALA A 28 0.24 6.07 4.32
N ALA A 29 0.46 6.61 3.11
CA ALA A 29 -0.41 6.36 1.96
C ALA A 29 -0.45 4.88 1.57
N MET A 30 0.70 4.20 1.55
CA MET A 30 0.77 2.77 1.27
C MET A 30 0.07 1.94 2.36
N GLY A 31 0.29 2.28 3.63
CA GLY A 31 -0.40 1.65 4.75
C GLY A 31 -1.92 1.79 4.68
N GLY A 32 -2.40 3.00 4.34
CA GLY A 32 -3.83 3.26 4.12
C GLY A 32 -4.41 2.47 2.95
N ALA A 33 -3.68 2.38 1.83
CA ALA A 33 -4.09 1.59 0.68
C ALA A 33 -4.26 0.10 1.02
N ILE A 34 -3.33 -0.47 1.80
CA ILE A 34 -3.42 -1.86 2.27
C ILE A 34 -4.65 -2.06 3.18
N GLY A 35 -4.89 -1.13 4.11
CA GLY A 35 -6.06 -1.17 4.98
C GLY A 35 -7.39 -1.14 4.21
N MET A 36 -7.49 -0.28 3.20
CA MET A 36 -8.67 -0.22 2.33
C MET A 36 -8.83 -1.47 1.47
N ALA A 37 -7.73 -2.06 0.98
CA ALA A 37 -7.78 -3.32 0.24
C ALA A 37 -8.32 -4.48 1.09
N LEU A 38 -7.91 -4.55 2.36
CA LEU A 38 -8.43 -5.53 3.33
C LEU A 38 -9.92 -5.31 3.61
N ALA A 39 -10.34 -4.06 3.84
CA ALA A 39 -11.76 -3.73 4.03
C ALA A 39 -12.61 -4.15 2.82
N ASN A 40 -12.11 -3.90 1.61
CA ASN A 40 -12.76 -4.30 0.37
C ASN A 40 -12.83 -5.84 0.22
N MET A 41 -11.78 -6.56 0.61
CA MET A 41 -11.78 -8.02 0.63
C MET A 41 -12.87 -8.57 1.56
N VAL A 42 -13.00 -8.01 2.76
CA VAL A 42 -14.06 -8.41 3.71
C VAL A 42 -15.43 -8.13 3.13
N GLY A 43 -15.66 -6.95 2.54
CA GLY A 43 -16.90 -6.62 1.84
C GLY A 43 -17.24 -7.65 0.76
N ASN A 44 -16.28 -7.97 -0.12
CA ASN A 44 -16.45 -8.98 -1.17
C ASN A 44 -16.76 -10.38 -0.64
N LEU A 45 -16.23 -10.75 0.53
CA LEU A 45 -16.49 -12.04 1.16
C LEU A 45 -17.80 -12.09 1.97
N THR A 46 -18.42 -10.93 2.21
CA THR A 46 -19.62 -10.79 3.07
C THR A 46 -20.87 -10.51 2.25
N VAL A 47 -20.77 -9.65 1.24
CA VAL A 47 -21.89 -9.31 0.35
C VAL A 47 -22.26 -10.53 -0.49
N GLY A 48 -23.53 -10.95 -0.43
CA GLY A 48 -24.06 -12.05 -1.24
C GLY A 48 -23.86 -13.46 -0.66
N LYS A 49 -23.26 -13.57 0.53
CA LYS A 49 -23.18 -14.86 1.26
C LYS A 49 -24.53 -15.14 1.93
N LYS A 50 -25.17 -16.25 1.55
CA LYS A 50 -26.37 -16.80 2.20
C LYS A 50 -25.98 -17.65 3.40
#